data_AF-A0A8H7VG92-F1
#
_entry.id   AF-A0A8H7VG92-F1
#
_cell.length_a   1.000
_cell.length_b   1.000
_cell.length_c   1.000
_cell.angle_alpha   90.00
_cell.angle_beta   90.00
_cell.angle_gamma   90.00
#
_symmetry.space_group_name_H-M   'P 1'
#
loop_
_entity.id
_entity.type
_entity.pdbx_description
1 polymer ?
#
loop_
_entity_poly.entity_id
_entity_poly.type
_entity_poly.pdbx_seq_one_letter_code
_entity_poly.pdbx_strand_id
1 'polypeptide(L)'
;MIFITGELCKNTAIDFSYLTFFDEETQNVLQKYELAPTTAPSFDDPLKNFKFDSKHHLEHALVIIDQFQTTNVKERRLKKIYSFILDMHLYNNKKFKKNKVKAYSEADYIVKFWGYIFESFFVETNFDTFWGDTLNEVCKKEGLQLKLDFRLGIFSLGSSYDTATGEFAKKATTTKQFGDKLKPIIATKGVINSVVKDCNLSSFEKIAKLKFPVIHVMGFDN
;
A
#
# COMPACT_ATOMS: atom_id res chain seq x y z
N MET A 1 -0.73 -1.81 -12.50
CA MET A 1 0.73 -1.91 -12.32
C MET A 1 1.34 -0.51 -12.30
N ILE A 2 1.74 0.01 -11.13
CA ILE A 2 2.51 1.27 -11.07
C ILE A 2 3.98 0.91 -11.23
N PHE A 3 4.54 1.12 -12.42
CA PHE A 3 5.98 1.11 -12.65
C PHE A 3 6.52 2.53 -12.50
N ILE A 4 7.22 2.81 -11.41
CA ILE A 4 8.04 4.03 -11.31
C ILE A 4 9.43 3.70 -11.88
N THR A 5 9.53 3.56 -13.20
CA THR A 5 10.83 3.40 -13.87
C THR A 5 11.44 4.78 -14.10
N GLY A 6 12.27 5.22 -13.15
CA GLY A 6 13.12 6.39 -13.27
C GLY A 6 13.94 6.55 -12.01
N GLU A 7 15.14 5.95 -11.99
CA GLU A 7 16.20 5.91 -10.94
C GLU A 7 15.83 5.68 -9.47
N LEU A 8 14.59 5.89 -9.06
CA LEU A 8 14.17 5.88 -7.67
C LEU A 8 13.87 4.45 -7.21
N CYS A 9 13.20 3.64 -8.02
CA CYS A 9 12.68 2.36 -7.53
C CYS A 9 12.83 1.25 -8.57
N LYS A 10 14.07 0.88 -8.94
CA LYS A 10 14.29 -0.30 -9.81
C LYS A 10 13.65 -1.59 -9.25
N ASN A 11 13.37 -1.62 -7.93
CA ASN A 11 12.82 -2.75 -7.21
C ASN A 11 11.46 -2.48 -6.53
N THR A 12 10.81 -1.33 -6.75
CA THR A 12 9.48 -1.05 -6.17
C THR A 12 8.42 -1.00 -7.28
N ALA A 13 7.78 -2.15 -7.51
CA ALA A 13 6.51 -2.20 -8.21
C ALA A 13 5.41 -2.36 -7.16
N ILE A 14 4.54 -1.36 -7.01
CA ILE A 14 3.31 -1.54 -6.23
C ILE A 14 2.16 -1.64 -7.23
N ASP A 15 1.78 -2.87 -7.53
CA ASP A 15 0.59 -3.11 -8.33
C ASP A 15 -0.66 -3.22 -7.45
N PHE A 16 -1.30 -2.07 -7.24
CA PHE A 16 -2.57 -2.03 -6.53
C PHE A 16 -3.75 -2.64 -7.31
N SER A 17 -3.58 -2.96 -8.60
CA SER A 17 -4.68 -3.50 -9.42
C SER A 17 -5.06 -4.95 -9.08
N TYR A 18 -4.19 -5.66 -8.35
CA TYR A 18 -4.41 -7.03 -7.87
C TYR A 18 -4.68 -7.12 -6.36
N LEU A 19 -4.88 -6.00 -5.66
CA LEU A 19 -5.26 -6.04 -4.25
C LEU A 19 -6.74 -6.42 -4.12
N THR A 20 -7.03 -7.70 -4.28
CA THR A 20 -8.25 -8.33 -3.75
C THR A 20 -7.94 -8.77 -2.32
N PHE A 21 -8.47 -8.03 -1.35
CA PHE A 21 -8.28 -8.37 0.06
C PHE A 21 -9.04 -9.66 0.41
N PHE A 22 -10.18 -9.93 -0.23
CA PHE A 22 -10.97 -11.14 0.02
C PHE A 22 -11.71 -11.54 -1.26
N ASP A 23 -11.82 -12.84 -1.56
CA ASP A 23 -12.75 -13.30 -2.60
C ASP A 23 -14.20 -13.25 -2.10
N GLU A 24 -15.17 -13.38 -3.02
CA GLU A 24 -16.60 -13.24 -2.70
C GLU A 24 -17.07 -14.23 -1.62
N GLU A 25 -16.58 -15.46 -1.66
CA GLU A 25 -16.90 -16.46 -0.63
C GLU A 25 -16.31 -16.08 0.73
N THR A 26 -15.07 -15.58 0.75
CA THR A 26 -14.42 -15.09 1.96
C THR A 26 -15.14 -13.86 2.51
N GLN A 27 -15.59 -12.94 1.65
CA GLN A 27 -16.41 -11.82 2.06
C GLN A 27 -17.70 -12.28 2.71
N ASN A 28 -18.37 -13.28 2.14
CA ASN A 28 -19.58 -13.86 2.71
C ASN A 28 -19.35 -14.45 4.11
N VAL A 29 -18.23 -15.14 4.33
CA VAL A 29 -17.88 -15.67 5.66
C VAL A 29 -17.48 -14.55 6.63
N LEU A 30 -16.83 -13.50 6.12
CA LEU A 30 -16.45 -12.33 6.88
C LEU A 30 -17.55 -11.27 6.96
N GLN A 31 -18.79 -11.55 6.53
CA GLN A 31 -19.93 -10.63 6.63
C GLN A 31 -20.21 -10.21 8.08
N LYS A 32 -19.87 -11.04 9.07
CA LYS A 32 -19.94 -10.66 10.48
C LYS A 32 -19.03 -9.49 10.87
N TYR A 33 -18.09 -9.13 10.01
CA TYR A 33 -17.21 -7.96 10.13
C TYR A 33 -17.61 -6.82 9.18
N GLU A 34 -18.80 -6.90 8.56
CA GLU A 34 -19.36 -5.91 7.63
C GLU A 34 -18.35 -5.42 6.57
N LEU A 35 -17.58 -6.36 6.01
CA LEU A 35 -16.55 -6.03 5.05
C LEU A 35 -17.12 -5.39 3.78
N ALA A 36 -16.40 -4.39 3.28
CA ALA A 36 -16.76 -3.70 2.05
C ALA A 36 -16.67 -4.62 0.82
N PRO A 37 -17.58 -4.49 -0.16
CA PRO A 37 -17.47 -5.21 -1.42
C PRO A 37 -16.22 -4.74 -2.19
N THR A 38 -15.34 -5.69 -2.54
CA THR A 38 -14.16 -5.44 -3.39
C THR A 38 -14.46 -5.76 -4.85
N THR A 39 -15.34 -5.02 -5.52
CA THR A 39 -15.37 -5.06 -6.99
C THR A 39 -14.34 -4.07 -7.51
N ALA A 40 -13.27 -4.59 -8.13
CA ALA A 40 -12.25 -3.76 -8.76
C ALA A 40 -12.63 -3.54 -10.23
N PRO A 41 -13.17 -2.36 -10.62
CA PRO A 41 -13.33 -2.05 -12.04
C PRO A 41 -11.95 -1.99 -12.71
N SER A 42 -11.85 -2.42 -13.97
CA SER A 42 -10.62 -2.27 -14.76
C SER A 42 -10.28 -0.78 -14.92
N PHE A 43 -9.05 -0.39 -14.61
CA PHE A 43 -8.54 0.95 -14.93
C PHE A 43 -7.72 0.84 -16.21
N ASP A 44 -8.13 1.56 -17.26
CA ASP A 44 -7.32 1.69 -18.46
C ASP A 44 -6.25 2.77 -18.19
N ASP A 45 -5.00 2.32 -18.07
CA ASP A 45 -3.89 3.17 -17.64
C ASP A 45 -3.48 4.12 -18.78
N PRO A 46 -3.72 5.45 -18.65
CA PRO A 46 -3.41 6.40 -19.72
C PRO A 46 -1.91 6.51 -20.00
N LEU A 47 -1.06 6.00 -19.10
CA LEU A 47 0.40 6.03 -19.24
C LEU A 47 1.02 4.65 -19.54
N LYS A 48 0.21 3.62 -19.85
CA LYS A 48 0.66 2.22 -20.00
C LYS A 48 1.85 2.03 -20.95
N ASN A 49 1.94 2.84 -21.99
CA ASN A 49 3.00 2.76 -23.01
C ASN A 49 4.00 3.92 -22.93
N PHE A 50 3.95 4.70 -21.86
CA PHE A 50 4.73 5.92 -21.73
C PHE A 50 6.15 5.63 -21.23
N LYS A 51 7.16 6.27 -21.82
CA LYS A 51 8.56 6.17 -21.39
C LYS A 51 8.97 7.43 -20.64
N PHE A 52 9.55 7.29 -19.46
CA PHE A 52 9.91 8.41 -18.58
C PHE A 52 11.41 8.76 -18.65
N ASP A 53 11.94 8.88 -19.86
CA ASP A 53 13.40 9.02 -20.07
C ASP A 53 13.92 10.46 -19.99
N SER A 54 13.04 11.47 -19.94
CA SER A 54 13.42 12.87 -19.97
C SER A 54 12.43 13.78 -19.24
N LYS A 55 12.87 15.01 -18.93
CA LYS A 55 11.97 16.05 -18.38
C LYS A 55 10.79 16.33 -19.31
N HIS A 56 11.04 16.39 -20.61
CA HIS A 56 10.00 16.63 -21.61
C HIS A 56 8.95 15.51 -21.62
N HIS A 57 9.39 14.25 -21.46
CA HIS A 57 8.46 13.12 -21.31
C HIS A 57 7.59 13.27 -20.06
N LEU A 58 8.18 13.65 -18.92
CA LEU A 58 7.41 13.88 -17.68
C LEU A 58 6.39 15.02 -17.83
N GLU A 59 6.76 16.12 -18.48
CA GLU A 59 5.85 17.24 -18.78
C GLU A 59 4.69 16.79 -19.67
N HIS A 60 4.98 16.03 -20.72
CA HIS A 60 3.95 15.50 -21.61
C HIS A 60 3.02 14.50 -20.91
N ALA A 61 3.56 13.63 -20.04
CA ALA A 61 2.75 12.75 -19.20
C ALA A 61 1.83 13.53 -18.27
N LEU A 62 2.30 14.64 -17.68
CA LEU A 62 1.48 15.47 -16.81
C LEU A 62 0.32 16.10 -17.59
N VAL A 63 0.57 16.59 -18.81
CA VAL A 63 -0.50 17.11 -19.69
C VAL A 63 -1.55 16.03 -19.99
N ILE A 64 -1.14 14.80 -20.30
CA ILE A 64 -2.06 13.68 -20.54
C ILE A 64 -2.93 13.42 -19.31
N ILE A 65 -2.31 13.35 -18.12
CA ILE A 65 -3.02 13.11 -16.86
C ILE A 65 -3.99 14.26 -16.54
N ASP A 66 -3.58 15.51 -16.75
CA ASP A 66 -4.42 16.68 -16.48
C ASP A 66 -5.66 16.70 -17.39
N GLN A 67 -5.52 16.30 -18.65
CA GLN A 67 -6.61 16.22 -19.62
C GLN A 67 -7.49 14.98 -19.45
N PHE A 68 -6.99 13.92 -18.79
CA PHE A 68 -7.74 12.69 -18.56
C PHE A 68 -9.03 12.94 -17.77
N GLN A 69 -10.16 12.60 -18.36
CA GLN A 69 -11.49 12.72 -17.74
C GLN A 69 -11.80 11.48 -16.93
N THR A 70 -12.08 11.66 -15.64
CA THR A 70 -12.34 10.56 -14.71
C THR A 70 -13.85 10.32 -14.63
N THR A 71 -14.27 9.08 -14.84
CA THR A 71 -15.67 8.64 -14.82
C THR A 71 -16.10 8.06 -13.48
N ASN A 72 -15.14 7.70 -12.62
CA ASN A 72 -15.40 7.06 -11.34
C ASN A 72 -14.37 7.44 -10.26
N VAL A 73 -14.66 7.08 -9.01
CA VAL A 73 -13.82 7.39 -7.84
C VAL A 73 -12.42 6.77 -7.96
N LYS A 74 -12.30 5.56 -8.50
CA LYS A 74 -11.00 4.90 -8.69
C LYS A 74 -10.10 5.69 -9.65
N GLU A 75 -10.62 6.06 -10.81
CA GLU A 75 -9.91 6.89 -11.79
C GLU A 75 -9.49 8.23 -11.20
N ARG A 76 -10.37 8.88 -10.43
CA ARG A 76 -10.06 10.13 -9.73
C ARG A 76 -8.89 10.00 -8.76
N ARG A 77 -8.83 8.91 -7.99
CA ARG A 77 -7.71 8.63 -7.06
C ARG A 77 -6.41 8.37 -7.79
N LEU A 78 -6.45 7.55 -8.84
CA LEU A 78 -5.27 7.24 -9.65
C LEU A 78 -4.73 8.48 -10.37
N LYS A 79 -5.60 9.33 -10.93
CA LYS A 79 -5.22 10.63 -11.48
C LYS A 79 -4.47 11.47 -10.45
N LYS A 80 -4.98 11.61 -9.22
CA LYS A 80 -4.30 12.35 -8.13
C LYS A 80 -2.92 11.78 -7.79
N ILE A 81 -2.80 10.45 -7.76
CA ILE A 81 -1.52 9.76 -7.49
C ILE A 81 -0.52 10.04 -8.62
N TYR A 82 -0.94 9.91 -9.87
CA TYR A 82 -0.07 10.21 -11.02
C TYR A 82 0.38 11.66 -11.05
N SER A 83 -0.53 12.62 -10.88
CA SER A 83 -0.18 14.04 -10.82
C SER A 83 0.84 14.30 -9.70
N PHE A 84 0.63 13.74 -8.50
CA PHE A 84 1.57 13.90 -7.39
C PHE A 84 2.96 13.36 -7.70
N ILE A 85 3.05 12.16 -8.29
CA ILE A 85 4.33 11.56 -8.68
C ILE A 85 5.01 12.44 -9.75
N LEU A 86 4.30 12.81 -10.80
CA LEU A 86 4.84 13.63 -11.89
C LEU A 86 5.31 15.01 -11.39
N ASP A 87 4.51 15.69 -10.56
CA ASP A 87 4.88 16.97 -9.94
C ASP A 87 6.10 16.86 -9.03
N MET A 88 6.19 15.75 -8.28
CA MET A 88 7.34 15.47 -7.43
C MET A 88 8.63 15.41 -8.26
N HIS A 89 8.59 14.74 -9.41
CA HIS A 89 9.73 14.60 -10.32
C HIS A 89 10.02 15.86 -11.15
N LEU A 90 9.00 16.64 -11.54
CA LEU A 90 9.17 17.84 -12.36
C LEU A 90 9.58 19.05 -11.54
N TYR A 91 8.85 19.33 -10.46
CA TYR A 91 8.93 20.59 -9.74
C TYR A 91 9.59 20.46 -8.37
N ASN A 92 9.58 19.26 -7.78
CA ASN A 92 10.22 18.97 -6.49
C ASN A 92 11.44 18.07 -6.61
N ASN A 93 12.08 18.02 -7.77
CA ASN A 93 13.20 17.11 -8.06
C ASN A 93 14.37 17.20 -7.06
N LYS A 94 14.54 18.35 -6.39
CA LYS A 94 15.53 18.56 -5.33
C LYS A 94 15.38 17.58 -4.17
N LYS A 95 14.18 17.04 -3.94
CA LYS A 95 13.91 16.03 -2.91
C LYS A 95 14.61 14.70 -3.20
N PHE A 96 14.91 14.42 -4.47
CA PHE A 96 15.57 13.20 -4.92
C PHE A 96 17.09 13.33 -5.05
N LYS A 97 17.67 14.51 -4.79
CA LYS A 97 19.13 14.69 -4.79
C LYS A 97 19.77 13.75 -3.78
N LYS A 98 20.84 13.04 -4.19
CA LYS A 98 21.53 12.01 -3.41
C LYS A 98 21.88 12.43 -1.98
N ASN A 99 22.38 13.64 -1.79
CA ASN A 99 22.71 14.17 -0.46
C ASN A 99 21.47 14.37 0.43
N LYS A 100 20.34 14.82 -0.14
CA LYS A 100 19.06 14.96 0.56
C LYS A 100 18.47 13.60 0.90
N VAL A 101 18.42 12.67 -0.05
CA VAL A 101 17.94 11.30 0.16
C VAL A 101 18.74 10.61 1.26
N LYS A 102 20.08 10.75 1.25
CA LYS A 102 20.95 10.22 2.32
C LYS A 102 20.66 10.83 3.69
N ALA A 103 20.21 12.07 3.78
CA ALA A 103 19.89 12.74 5.03
C ALA A 103 18.51 12.42 5.60
N TYR A 104 17.57 11.90 4.79
CA TYR A 104 16.23 11.57 5.27
C TYR A 104 16.23 10.44 6.30
N SER A 105 15.41 10.59 7.33
CA SER A 105 14.98 9.47 8.16
C SER A 105 14.05 8.52 7.40
N GLU A 106 13.67 7.41 8.03
CA GLU A 106 12.64 6.52 7.50
C GLU A 106 11.26 7.20 7.50
N ALA A 107 10.92 7.94 8.56
CA ALA A 107 9.71 8.75 8.64
C ALA A 107 9.64 9.82 7.54
N ASP A 108 10.77 10.48 7.24
CA ASP A 108 10.85 11.40 6.10
C ASP A 108 10.50 10.70 4.78
N TYR A 109 10.93 9.46 4.62
CA TYR A 109 10.68 8.67 3.41
C TYR A 109 9.20 8.30 3.27
N ILE A 110 8.59 7.86 4.37
CA ILE A 110 7.16 7.60 4.44
C ILE A 110 6.38 8.88 4.08
N VAL A 111 6.59 9.96 4.82
CA VAL A 111 5.78 11.19 4.69
C VAL A 111 5.96 11.86 3.32
N LYS A 112 7.19 11.91 2.78
CA LYS A 112 7.48 12.67 1.56
C LYS A 112 7.11 11.95 0.27
N PHE A 113 7.07 10.62 0.29
CA PHE A 113 6.93 9.82 -0.94
C PHE A 113 5.73 8.88 -0.89
N TRP A 114 5.46 8.22 0.23
CA TRP A 114 4.47 7.14 0.29
C TRP A 114 3.16 7.53 0.94
N GLY A 115 3.18 8.36 1.97
CA GLY A 115 1.99 8.77 2.73
C GLY A 115 0.89 9.27 1.80
N TYR A 116 1.18 10.28 0.97
CA TYR A 116 0.20 10.81 0.02
C TYR A 116 -0.33 9.76 -0.97
N ILE A 117 0.52 8.84 -1.45
CA ILE A 117 0.12 7.81 -2.42
C ILE A 117 -0.89 6.86 -1.78
N PHE A 118 -0.57 6.34 -0.60
CA PHE A 118 -1.42 5.40 0.12
C PHE A 118 -2.71 6.06 0.61
N GLU A 119 -2.63 7.26 1.20
CA GLU A 119 -3.80 8.04 1.61
C GLU A 119 -4.71 8.32 0.41
N SER A 120 -4.16 8.77 -0.73
CA SER A 120 -4.94 9.01 -1.95
C SER A 120 -5.52 7.75 -2.55
N PHE A 121 -4.87 6.59 -2.36
CA PHE A 121 -5.36 5.32 -2.86
C PHE A 121 -6.55 4.81 -2.04
N PHE A 122 -6.48 4.93 -0.71
CA PHE A 122 -7.52 4.43 0.21
C PHE A 122 -8.57 5.48 0.59
N VAL A 123 -8.38 6.74 0.21
CA VAL A 123 -9.41 7.77 0.37
C VAL A 123 -10.73 7.30 -0.25
N GLU A 124 -11.84 7.57 0.43
CA GLU A 124 -13.19 7.18 0.02
C GLU A 124 -13.37 5.66 -0.15
N THR A 125 -12.54 4.85 0.51
CA THR A 125 -12.84 3.43 0.77
C THR A 125 -13.27 3.24 2.22
N ASN A 126 -13.65 2.02 2.57
CA ASN A 126 -13.88 1.63 3.96
C ASN A 126 -12.59 1.23 4.68
N PHE A 127 -11.43 1.44 4.04
CA PHE A 127 -10.13 1.17 4.63
C PHE A 127 -9.51 2.45 5.15
N ASP A 128 -9.01 2.38 6.38
CA ASP A 128 -8.26 3.42 7.03
C ASP A 128 -6.78 3.06 7.07
N THR A 129 -5.94 4.04 6.80
CA THR A 129 -4.49 3.88 6.91
C THR A 129 -4.02 4.34 8.27
N PHE A 130 -3.12 3.56 8.88
CA PHE A 130 -2.51 3.88 10.16
C PHE A 130 -1.00 3.90 9.98
N TRP A 131 -0.38 5.04 10.29
CA TRP A 131 1.05 5.27 10.10
C TRP A 131 1.79 5.36 11.43
N GLY A 132 3.01 4.83 11.43
CA GLY A 132 4.03 5.03 12.47
C GLY A 132 3.80 4.21 13.73
N ASP A 133 4.80 3.39 14.10
CA ASP A 133 4.90 2.70 15.39
C ASP A 133 3.59 2.05 15.91
N THR A 134 2.74 1.60 14.98
CA THR A 134 1.37 1.17 15.30
C THR A 134 1.37 -0.27 15.81
N LEU A 135 0.57 -0.58 16.82
CA LEU A 135 0.43 -1.95 17.31
C LEU A 135 -0.84 -2.58 16.76
N ASN A 136 -0.68 -3.79 16.21
CA ASN A 136 -1.81 -4.66 15.93
C ASN A 136 -2.42 -5.14 17.26
N GLU A 137 -3.74 -5.01 17.42
CA GLU A 137 -4.43 -5.35 18.68
C GLU A 137 -4.37 -6.85 19.00
N VAL A 138 -4.31 -7.74 17.99
CA VAL A 138 -4.14 -9.18 18.22
C VAL A 138 -2.75 -9.46 18.82
N CYS A 139 -1.69 -8.90 18.22
CA CYS A 139 -0.33 -9.02 18.74
C CYS A 139 -0.22 -8.48 20.17
N LYS A 140 -0.82 -7.31 20.43
CA LYS A 140 -0.83 -6.69 21.77
C LYS A 140 -1.50 -7.57 22.82
N LYS A 141 -2.63 -8.21 22.50
CA LYS A 141 -3.33 -9.14 23.40
C LYS A 141 -2.48 -10.38 23.73
N GLU A 142 -1.67 -10.83 22.79
CA GLU A 142 -0.71 -11.94 22.97
C GLU A 142 0.62 -11.50 23.61
N GLY A 143 0.73 -10.25 24.08
CA GLY A 143 1.95 -9.72 24.69
C GLY A 143 3.09 -9.41 23.72
N LEU A 144 2.83 -9.44 22.40
CA LEU A 144 3.81 -9.14 21.37
C LEU A 144 3.85 -7.63 21.07
N GLN A 145 5.01 -7.00 21.27
CA GLN A 145 5.23 -5.58 20.99
C GLN A 145 5.75 -5.34 19.56
N LEU A 146 5.03 -5.88 18.57
CA LEU A 146 5.38 -5.74 17.15
C LEU A 146 4.80 -4.43 16.59
N LYS A 147 5.59 -3.35 16.64
CA LYS A 147 5.21 -2.02 16.14
C LYS A 147 5.39 -1.90 14.63
N LEU A 148 4.33 -1.72 13.85
CA LEU A 148 4.38 -1.64 12.40
C LEU A 148 4.40 -0.19 11.90
N ASP A 149 5.16 0.07 10.83
CA ASP A 149 5.18 1.38 10.16
C ASP A 149 3.83 1.72 9.51
N PHE A 150 3.13 0.69 9.04
CA PHE A 150 1.85 0.83 8.36
C PHE A 150 0.90 -0.31 8.71
N ARG A 151 -0.36 0.05 8.93
CA ARG A 151 -1.47 -0.89 8.93
C ARG A 151 -2.58 -0.34 8.06
N LEU A 152 -3.26 -1.24 7.37
CA LEU A 152 -4.54 -0.95 6.74
C LEU A 152 -5.59 -1.63 7.60
N GLY A 153 -6.57 -0.88 8.07
CA GLY A 153 -7.66 -1.43 8.86
C GLY A 153 -9.02 -1.05 8.31
N ILE A 154 -10.05 -1.70 8.84
CA ILE A 154 -11.45 -1.35 8.60
C ILE A 154 -12.06 -1.11 9.98
N PHE A 155 -12.87 -0.06 10.10
CA PHE A 155 -13.74 0.12 11.26
C PHE A 155 -15.14 -0.40 10.96
N SER A 156 -15.61 -1.35 11.77
CA SER A 156 -17.01 -1.79 11.78
C SER A 156 -17.48 -1.91 13.22
N LEU A 157 -18.67 -1.38 13.51
CA LEU A 157 -19.37 -1.51 14.80
C LEU A 157 -18.48 -1.18 16.02
N GLY A 158 -17.63 -0.15 15.92
CA GLY A 158 -16.73 0.29 16.99
C GLY A 158 -15.47 -0.57 17.20
N SER A 159 -15.21 -1.53 16.33
CA SER A 159 -13.99 -2.34 16.32
C SER A 159 -13.14 -2.08 15.09
N SER A 160 -11.82 -2.04 15.27
CA SER A 160 -10.85 -1.93 14.16
C SER A 160 -10.25 -3.30 13.84
N TYR A 161 -10.26 -3.68 12.57
CA TYR A 161 -9.64 -4.92 12.09
C TYR A 161 -8.54 -4.62 11.10
N ASP A 162 -7.33 -5.13 11.35
CA ASP A 162 -6.24 -5.00 10.39
C ASP A 162 -6.46 -5.95 9.21
N THR A 163 -6.40 -5.44 8.00
CA THR A 163 -6.54 -6.18 6.74
C THR A 163 -5.24 -6.23 5.95
N ALA A 164 -4.31 -5.32 6.24
CA ALA A 164 -2.95 -5.36 5.74
C ALA A 164 -1.97 -4.85 6.79
N THR A 165 -0.74 -5.32 6.69
CA THR A 165 0.39 -4.81 7.49
C THR A 165 1.49 -4.36 6.55
N GLY A 166 2.31 -3.41 6.98
CA GLY A 166 3.44 -2.98 6.18
C GLY A 166 4.60 -2.40 6.94
N GLU A 167 5.77 -2.53 6.31
CA GLU A 167 7.05 -1.97 6.76
C GLU A 167 7.71 -1.21 5.62
N PHE A 168 8.39 -0.12 5.99
CA PHE A 168 9.02 0.80 5.08
C PHE A 168 10.49 0.93 5.45
N ALA A 169 11.38 0.60 4.53
CA ALA A 169 12.80 0.76 4.74
C ALA A 169 13.39 1.75 3.74
N LYS A 170 14.19 2.67 4.25
CA LYS A 170 14.97 3.57 3.39
C LYS A 170 16.00 2.85 2.51
N LYS A 171 16.57 1.73 2.99
CA LYS A 171 17.62 0.97 2.30
C LYS A 171 17.24 -0.49 2.24
N ALA A 172 17.38 -1.08 1.05
CA ALA A 172 17.29 -2.53 0.86
C ALA A 172 18.67 -3.15 1.14
N THR A 173 18.84 -3.80 2.28
CA THR A 173 19.94 -4.75 2.50
C THR A 173 19.33 -6.12 2.75
N THR A 174 20.02 -7.21 2.38
CA THR A 174 19.48 -8.57 2.54
C THR A 174 19.03 -8.84 3.99
N THR A 175 19.85 -8.47 4.97
CA THR A 175 19.51 -8.63 6.40
C THR A 175 18.29 -7.80 6.81
N LYS A 176 18.24 -6.52 6.40
CA LYS A 176 17.12 -5.63 6.73
C LYS A 176 15.83 -6.10 6.05
N GLN A 177 15.93 -6.54 4.79
CA GLN A 177 14.83 -7.12 4.02
C GLN A 177 14.18 -8.32 4.71
N PHE A 178 14.97 -9.24 5.26
CA PHE A 178 14.40 -10.39 5.97
C PHE A 178 13.81 -10.00 7.33
N GLY A 179 14.50 -9.14 8.09
CA GLY A 179 14.02 -8.68 9.40
C GLY A 179 12.71 -7.91 9.30
N ASP A 180 12.70 -6.88 8.45
CA ASP A 180 11.53 -6.02 8.25
C ASP A 180 10.39 -6.79 7.58
N LYS A 181 10.67 -7.82 6.75
CA LYS A 181 9.60 -8.67 6.19
C LYS A 181 8.99 -9.62 7.23
N LEU A 182 9.79 -10.17 8.14
CA LEU A 182 9.33 -11.16 9.12
C LEU A 182 8.28 -10.58 10.07
N LYS A 183 8.50 -9.35 10.52
CA LYS A 183 7.65 -8.63 11.47
C LYS A 183 6.18 -8.46 11.02
N PRO A 184 5.85 -7.91 9.84
CA PRO A 184 4.49 -7.81 9.34
C PRO A 184 3.91 -9.18 8.97
N ILE A 185 4.74 -10.18 8.61
CA ILE A 185 4.26 -11.57 8.42
C ILE A 185 3.76 -12.15 9.75
N ILE A 186 4.51 -12.01 10.84
CA ILE A 186 4.10 -12.50 12.15
C ILE A 186 2.82 -11.79 12.60
N ALA A 187 2.75 -10.47 12.43
CA ALA A 187 1.55 -9.70 12.76
C ALA A 187 0.33 -10.16 11.95
N THR A 188 0.51 -10.33 10.63
CA THR A 188 -0.53 -10.83 9.72
C THR A 188 -0.99 -12.24 10.09
N LYS A 189 -0.07 -13.13 10.44
CA LYS A 189 -0.42 -14.48 10.93
C LYS A 189 -1.27 -14.41 12.19
N GLY A 190 -0.94 -13.50 13.11
CA GLY A 190 -1.76 -13.26 14.31
C GLY A 190 -3.20 -12.89 13.94
N VAL A 191 -3.37 -11.94 13.01
CA VAL A 191 -4.69 -11.55 12.49
C VAL A 191 -5.43 -12.73 11.85
N ILE A 192 -4.77 -13.48 10.95
CA ILE A 192 -5.38 -14.65 10.29
C ILE A 192 -5.84 -15.66 11.34
N ASN A 193 -5.03 -15.95 12.34
CA ASN A 193 -5.40 -16.89 13.41
C ASN A 193 -6.62 -16.39 14.21
N SER A 194 -6.69 -15.09 14.53
CA SER A 194 -7.86 -14.50 15.18
C SER A 194 -9.09 -14.66 14.30
N VAL A 195 -9.00 -14.31 13.02
CA VAL A 195 -10.10 -14.45 12.05
C VAL A 195 -10.56 -15.90 11.94
N VAL A 196 -9.64 -16.86 11.81
CA VAL A 196 -9.96 -18.29 11.72
C VAL A 196 -10.72 -18.76 12.96
N LYS A 197 -10.25 -18.36 14.15
CA LYS A 197 -10.90 -18.69 15.42
C LYS A 197 -12.28 -18.05 15.54
N ASP A 198 -12.36 -16.74 15.34
CA ASP A 198 -13.57 -15.96 15.56
C ASP A 198 -14.65 -16.31 14.53
N CYS A 199 -14.27 -16.65 13.29
CA CYS A 199 -15.18 -17.05 12.22
C CYS A 199 -15.50 -18.55 12.23
N ASN A 200 -14.90 -19.32 13.15
CA ASN A 200 -15.01 -20.77 13.20
C ASN A 200 -14.69 -21.43 11.83
N LEU A 201 -13.63 -20.94 11.18
CA LEU A 201 -13.18 -21.47 9.89
C LEU A 201 -12.46 -22.80 10.11
N SER A 202 -13.14 -23.91 9.81
CA SER A 202 -12.60 -25.26 10.01
C SER A 202 -12.11 -25.93 8.71
N SER A 203 -12.56 -25.46 7.53
CA SER A 203 -12.14 -26.05 6.25
C SER A 203 -10.91 -25.36 5.67
N PHE A 204 -9.96 -26.16 5.21
CA PHE A 204 -8.75 -25.67 4.53
C PHE A 204 -9.09 -24.80 3.32
N GLU A 205 -10.12 -25.17 2.55
CA GLU A 205 -10.58 -24.42 1.38
C GLU A 205 -10.97 -22.98 1.72
N LYS A 206 -11.68 -22.75 2.83
CA LYS A 206 -12.06 -21.39 3.26
C LYS A 206 -10.86 -20.61 3.80
N ILE A 207 -9.96 -21.28 4.50
CA ILE A 207 -8.74 -20.65 5.02
C ILE A 207 -7.81 -20.23 3.87
N ALA A 208 -7.66 -21.08 2.84
CA ALA A 208 -6.80 -20.80 1.68
C ALA A 208 -7.27 -19.59 0.84
N LYS A 209 -8.56 -19.27 0.94
CA LYS A 209 -9.19 -18.12 0.29
C LYS A 209 -8.94 -16.78 1.00
N LEU A 210 -8.61 -16.79 2.30
CA LEU A 210 -8.18 -15.58 3.01
C LEU A 210 -6.91 -15.00 2.38
N LYS A 211 -6.97 -13.73 1.97
CA LYS A 211 -5.82 -12.97 1.49
C LYS A 211 -5.54 -11.82 2.46
N PHE A 212 -4.32 -11.71 2.93
CA PHE A 212 -3.87 -10.59 3.74
C PHE A 212 -2.58 -10.06 3.13
N PRO A 213 -2.63 -8.91 2.44
CA PRO A 213 -1.44 -8.35 1.85
C PRO A 213 -0.45 -7.91 2.94
N VAL A 214 0.81 -8.27 2.72
CA VAL A 214 1.96 -7.77 3.47
C VAL A 214 2.69 -6.80 2.56
N ILE A 215 2.63 -5.52 2.90
CA ILE A 215 3.25 -4.43 2.16
C ILE A 215 4.69 -4.29 2.64
N HIS A 216 5.62 -4.32 1.71
CA HIS A 216 7.02 -4.14 2.04
C HIS A 216 7.66 -3.22 1.02
N VAL A 217 7.96 -2.00 1.46
CA VAL A 217 8.50 -0.96 0.59
C VAL A 217 9.93 -0.69 1.02
N MET A 218 10.88 -1.04 0.16
CA MET A 218 12.29 -0.83 0.42
C MET A 218 12.96 0.00 -0.68
N GLY A 219 13.74 0.98 -0.24
CA GLY A 219 14.75 1.64 -1.06
C GLY A 219 14.27 2.83 -1.87
N PHE A 220 15.13 3.85 -1.92
CA PHE A 220 15.57 4.36 -3.21
C PHE A 220 16.96 3.77 -3.42
N ASP A 221 17.13 2.84 -4.35
CA ASP A 221 18.47 2.33 -4.66
C ASP A 221 19.32 3.48 -5.24
N ASN A 222 20.60 3.52 -4.84
CA ASN A 222 21.60 4.38 -5.48
C ASN A 222 22.26 3.64 -6.63
#